data_AF-A0A7R8W8W0-F1
#
_entry.id   AF-A0A7R8W8W0-F1
#
_cell.length_a   1.000
_cell.length_b   1.000
_cell.length_c   1.000
_cell.angle_alpha   90.00
_cell.angle_beta   90.00
_cell.angle_gamma   90.00
#
_symmetry.space_group_name_H-M   'P 1'
#
loop_
_entity.id
_entity.type
_entity.pdbx_description
1 polymer ?
#
loop_
_entity_poly.entity_id
_entity_poly.type
_entity_poly.pdbx_seq_one_letter_code
_entity_poly.pdbx_strand_id
1 'polypeptide(L)'
;PPAFDLLLSDLPDLTLDTPDAAHVLGNFIARAIADDCLAPKYIEKERAKQGTEDLAIKALSRAESLLSMKHGLVRLDNVWGAGGGLRPVKSLVRKMTLLLEEYLSARDITEATRCLVELEVPHFHHELVYEAVVIVLERMNPDIQEAMCRLLHSLSDSVIITVDQMTNGFLRIFDAMPDISLDVPAAYVVLEQFVNRCRQAGFLPEEVARKMPSRGRKRFVSEGDGGRVKESFYVGPYV
;
A
#
# COMPACT_ATOMS: atom_id res chain seq x y z
N PRO A 1 36.47 -14.00 -10.79
CA PRO A 1 36.61 -12.62 -11.31
C PRO A 1 37.10 -12.54 -12.79
N PRO A 2 36.38 -13.15 -13.76
CA PRO A 2 36.33 -12.66 -15.15
C PRO A 2 35.00 -11.98 -15.51
N ALA A 3 33.93 -12.23 -14.75
CA ALA A 3 32.58 -11.82 -15.15
C ALA A 3 32.35 -10.30 -15.12
N PHE A 4 32.80 -9.59 -14.06
CA PHE A 4 32.65 -8.14 -14.00
C PHE A 4 33.53 -7.40 -15.00
N ASP A 5 34.73 -7.92 -15.30
CA ASP A 5 35.60 -7.39 -16.36
C ASP A 5 34.90 -7.46 -17.73
N LEU A 6 34.25 -8.60 -18.04
CA LEU A 6 33.44 -8.76 -19.26
C LEU A 6 32.23 -7.83 -19.28
N LEU A 7 31.50 -7.73 -18.17
CA LEU A 7 30.35 -6.82 -18.08
C LEU A 7 30.76 -5.36 -18.27
N LEU A 8 31.94 -4.95 -17.78
CA LEU A 8 32.47 -3.60 -17.97
C LEU A 8 32.87 -3.34 -19.43
N SER A 9 33.46 -4.32 -20.13
CA SER A 9 33.80 -4.18 -21.55
C SER A 9 32.58 -4.20 -22.45
N ASP A 10 31.53 -4.92 -22.06
CA ASP A 10 30.31 -5.09 -22.86
C ASP A 10 29.28 -3.98 -22.59
N LEU A 11 29.56 -3.03 -21.69
CA LEU A 11 28.65 -1.93 -21.37
C LEU A 11 28.13 -1.12 -22.58
N PRO A 12 28.93 -0.84 -23.63
CA PRO A 12 28.42 -0.17 -24.83
C PRO A 12 27.29 -0.94 -25.50
N ASP A 13 27.39 -2.26 -25.53
CA ASP A 13 26.38 -3.15 -26.12
C ASP A 13 25.17 -3.27 -25.19
N LEU A 14 25.39 -3.50 -23.89
CA LEU A 14 24.33 -3.60 -22.89
C LEU A 14 23.47 -2.32 -22.80
N THR A 15 24.06 -1.17 -23.10
CA THR A 15 23.37 0.14 -23.06
C THR A 15 22.40 0.30 -24.23
N LEU A 16 22.53 -0.48 -25.31
CA LEU A 16 21.58 -0.48 -26.42
C LEU A 16 20.19 -0.94 -25.98
N ASP A 17 20.14 -1.96 -25.11
CA ASP A 17 18.87 -2.50 -24.59
C ASP A 17 18.49 -1.88 -23.23
N THR A 18 19.47 -1.50 -22.43
CA THR A 18 19.27 -0.93 -21.09
C THR A 18 20.04 0.38 -20.95
N PRO A 19 19.42 1.54 -21.22
CA PRO A 19 20.12 2.83 -21.18
C PRO A 19 20.85 3.13 -19.86
N ASP A 20 20.36 2.58 -18.74
CA ASP A 20 20.94 2.72 -17.41
C ASP A 20 21.91 1.58 -17.02
N ALA A 21 22.37 0.75 -17.97
CA ALA A 21 23.20 -0.44 -17.71
C ALA A 21 24.43 -0.12 -16.86
N ALA A 22 25.11 1.00 -17.12
CA ALA A 22 26.27 1.43 -16.34
C ALA A 22 25.91 1.71 -14.87
N HIS A 23 24.75 2.34 -14.61
CA HIS A 23 24.27 2.61 -13.27
C HIS A 23 23.91 1.31 -12.53
N VAL A 24 23.20 0.39 -13.22
CA VAL A 24 22.82 -0.92 -12.67
C VAL A 24 24.07 -1.77 -12.37
N LEU A 25 25.04 -1.81 -13.27
CA LEU A 25 26.29 -2.54 -13.05
C LEU A 25 27.08 -1.97 -11.86
N GLY A 26 27.09 -0.65 -11.68
CA GLY A 26 27.67 -0.01 -10.49
C GLY A 26 27.02 -0.47 -9.18
N ASN A 27 25.69 -0.66 -9.17
CA ASN A 27 24.99 -1.25 -8.02
C ASN A 27 25.44 -2.70 -7.75
N PHE A 28 25.58 -3.52 -8.80
CA PHE A 28 26.06 -4.90 -8.68
C PHE A 28 27.48 -4.98 -8.14
N ILE A 29 28.39 -4.12 -8.63
CA ILE A 29 29.78 -4.07 -8.15
C ILE A 29 29.81 -3.67 -6.67
N ALA A 30 29.07 -2.64 -6.26
CA ALA A 30 29.00 -2.25 -4.86
C ALA A 30 28.46 -3.37 -3.95
N ARG A 31 27.40 -4.07 -4.38
CA ARG A 31 26.84 -5.18 -3.61
C ARG A 31 27.80 -6.37 -3.54
N ALA A 32 28.46 -6.72 -4.64
CA ALA A 32 29.45 -7.80 -4.67
C ALA A 32 30.66 -7.52 -3.77
N ILE A 33 31.09 -6.26 -3.65
CA ILE A 33 32.13 -5.86 -2.69
C ILE A 33 31.61 -5.96 -1.25
N ALA A 34 30.39 -5.49 -0.98
CA ALA A 34 29.77 -5.56 0.34
C ALA A 34 29.50 -7.00 0.83
N ASP A 35 29.26 -7.93 -0.11
CA ASP A 35 29.06 -9.36 0.15
C ASP A 35 30.37 -10.19 0.09
N ASP A 36 31.53 -9.53 0.12
CA ASP A 36 32.86 -10.16 0.03
C ASP A 36 33.07 -11.07 -1.20
N CYS A 37 32.25 -10.92 -2.23
CA CYS A 37 32.37 -11.62 -3.51
C CYS A 37 33.41 -10.96 -4.44
N LEU A 38 33.76 -9.70 -4.16
CA LEU A 38 34.72 -8.91 -4.92
C LEU A 38 35.63 -8.12 -3.97
N ALA A 39 36.93 -8.06 -4.27
CA ALA A 39 37.87 -7.36 -3.39
C ALA A 39 37.59 -5.85 -3.37
N PRO A 40 37.71 -5.15 -2.21
CA PRO A 40 37.50 -3.71 -2.13
C PRO A 40 38.38 -2.89 -3.08
N LYS A 41 39.61 -3.37 -3.36
CA LYS A 41 40.55 -2.75 -4.30
C LYS A 41 40.20 -2.96 -5.78
N TYR A 42 39.14 -3.69 -6.09
CA TYR A 42 38.73 -3.97 -7.47
C TYR A 42 38.48 -2.68 -8.25
N ILE A 43 37.78 -1.71 -7.65
CA ILE A 43 37.44 -0.44 -8.31
C ILE A 43 38.71 0.32 -8.74
N GLU A 44 39.66 0.47 -7.81
CA GLU A 44 40.94 1.14 -8.08
C GLU A 44 41.73 0.43 -9.18
N LYS A 45 41.77 -0.91 -9.14
CA LYS A 45 42.47 -1.73 -10.12
C LYS A 45 41.88 -1.57 -11.52
N GLU A 46 40.57 -1.62 -11.65
CA GLU A 46 39.90 -1.51 -12.95
C GLU A 46 40.04 -0.10 -13.53
N ARG A 47 39.92 0.95 -12.72
CA ARG A 47 40.17 2.33 -13.19
C ARG A 47 41.58 2.56 -13.70
N ALA A 48 42.57 1.87 -13.13
CA ALA A 48 43.96 2.00 -13.52
C ALA A 48 44.29 1.28 -14.84
N LYS A 49 43.38 0.47 -15.40
CA LYS A 49 43.58 -0.18 -16.70
C LYS A 49 43.57 0.86 -17.82
N GLN A 50 44.55 0.78 -18.70
CA GLN A 50 44.64 1.65 -19.88
C GLN A 50 43.50 1.34 -20.85
N GLY A 51 42.83 2.39 -21.34
CA GLY A 51 41.72 2.23 -22.30
C GLY A 51 40.37 1.91 -21.66
N THR A 52 40.22 2.07 -20.35
CA THR A 52 38.91 1.92 -19.68
C THR A 52 37.91 2.92 -20.27
N GLU A 53 36.78 2.40 -20.74
CA GLU A 53 35.75 3.19 -21.41
C GLU A 53 34.96 4.08 -20.45
N ASP A 54 34.34 5.14 -20.97
CA ASP A 54 33.58 6.11 -20.17
C ASP A 54 32.39 5.48 -19.41
N LEU A 55 31.69 4.52 -20.03
CA LEU A 55 30.60 3.79 -19.38
C LEU A 55 31.10 2.93 -18.21
N ALA A 56 32.24 2.26 -18.38
CA ALA A 56 32.88 1.51 -17.31
C ALA A 56 33.31 2.42 -16.16
N ILE A 57 33.89 3.59 -16.46
CA ILE A 57 34.24 4.62 -15.47
C ILE A 57 33.00 5.09 -14.70
N LYS A 58 31.87 5.30 -15.39
CA LYS A 58 30.59 5.68 -14.76
C LYS A 58 30.09 4.60 -13.80
N ALA A 59 30.10 3.33 -14.22
CA ALA A 59 29.72 2.20 -13.36
C ALA A 59 30.58 2.10 -12.10
N LEU A 60 31.90 2.23 -12.25
CA LEU A 60 32.87 2.21 -11.14
C LEU A 60 32.66 3.40 -10.19
N SER A 61 32.38 4.60 -10.70
CA SER A 61 32.07 5.80 -9.89
C SER A 61 30.78 5.67 -9.10
N ARG A 62 29.76 5.02 -9.69
CA ARG A 62 28.53 4.69 -8.99
C ARG A 62 28.79 3.73 -7.82
N ALA A 63 29.57 2.68 -8.06
CA ALA A 63 29.90 1.70 -7.02
C ALA A 63 30.66 2.33 -5.85
N GLU A 64 31.68 3.15 -6.16
CA GLU A 64 32.48 3.87 -5.17
C GLU A 64 31.64 4.85 -4.34
N SER A 65 30.72 5.57 -4.99
CA SER A 65 29.80 6.48 -4.31
C SER A 65 28.90 5.73 -3.32
N LEU A 66 28.41 4.54 -3.68
CA LEU A 66 27.58 3.71 -2.80
C LEU A 66 28.36 3.20 -1.58
N LEU A 67 29.60 2.75 -1.79
CA LEU A 67 30.46 2.19 -0.74
C LEU A 67 30.98 3.27 0.22
N SER A 68 31.18 4.50 -0.26
CA SER A 68 31.68 5.63 0.54
C SER A 68 30.60 6.35 1.37
N MET A 69 29.30 6.07 1.12
CA MET A 69 28.22 6.65 1.93
C MET A 69 28.29 6.20 3.40
N LYS A 70 28.02 7.12 4.31
CA LYS A 70 27.84 6.79 5.74
C LYS A 70 26.69 5.77 5.88
N HIS A 71 26.95 4.69 6.61
CA HIS A 71 26.06 3.51 6.71
C HIS A 71 25.78 2.81 5.36
N GLY A 72 26.70 2.91 4.39
CA GLY A 72 26.55 2.38 3.03
C GLY A 72 26.14 0.91 2.97
N LEU A 73 26.71 0.04 3.80
CA LEU A 73 26.36 -1.39 3.83
C LEU A 73 24.88 -1.65 4.14
N VAL A 74 24.30 -0.94 5.11
CA VAL A 74 22.87 -1.07 5.45
C VAL A 74 21.99 -0.44 4.36
N ARG A 75 22.49 0.59 3.67
CA ARG A 75 21.75 1.25 2.58
C ARG A 75 21.75 0.43 1.29
N LEU A 76 22.70 -0.48 1.11
CA LEU A 76 22.73 -1.40 -0.03
C LEU A 76 21.55 -2.38 -0.03
N ASP A 77 20.86 -2.58 1.09
CA ASP A 77 19.62 -3.37 1.16
C ASP A 77 18.49 -2.82 0.26
N ASN A 78 18.56 -1.54 -0.09
CA ASN A 78 17.60 -0.86 -0.98
C ASN A 78 18.23 -0.48 -2.33
N VAL A 79 19.41 -1.01 -2.67
CA VAL A 79 20.12 -0.65 -3.92
C VAL A 79 19.34 -1.01 -5.18
N TRP A 80 18.44 -2.01 -5.07
CA TRP A 80 17.56 -2.50 -6.14
C TRP A 80 16.19 -1.83 -6.16
N GLY A 81 16.00 -0.78 -5.35
CA GLY A 81 14.68 -0.17 -5.13
C GLY A 81 14.07 -0.61 -3.81
N ALA A 82 13.00 0.07 -3.39
CA ALA A 82 12.39 -0.13 -2.08
C ALA A 82 11.10 -0.97 -2.14
N GLY A 83 10.67 -1.36 -3.35
CA GLY A 83 9.51 -2.21 -3.61
C GLY A 83 9.83 -3.70 -3.63
N GLY A 84 8.83 -4.49 -4.04
CA GLY A 84 8.91 -5.91 -4.31
C GLY A 84 8.31 -6.81 -3.23
N GLY A 85 7.78 -7.96 -3.63
CA GLY A 85 7.13 -8.94 -2.75
C GLY A 85 8.05 -9.61 -1.72
N LEU A 86 9.37 -9.43 -1.82
CA LEU A 86 10.35 -9.89 -0.83
C LEU A 86 10.49 -8.93 0.36
N ARG A 87 9.91 -7.74 0.29
CA ARG A 87 9.95 -6.78 1.40
C ARG A 87 9.11 -7.28 2.57
N PRO A 88 9.56 -7.08 3.83
CA PRO A 88 8.77 -7.48 4.99
C PRO A 88 7.39 -6.82 4.95
N VAL A 89 6.32 -7.59 5.17
CA VAL A 89 4.93 -7.11 5.12
C VAL A 89 4.74 -5.85 5.96
N LYS A 90 5.28 -5.83 7.20
CA LYS A 90 5.23 -4.64 8.08
C LYS A 90 5.82 -3.38 7.44
N SER A 91 6.86 -3.53 6.61
CA SER A 91 7.44 -2.39 5.90
C SER A 91 6.55 -1.92 4.76
N LEU A 92 5.86 -2.82 4.06
CA LEU A 92 4.92 -2.48 2.99
C LEU A 92 3.70 -1.75 3.56
N VAL A 93 3.09 -2.29 4.63
CA VAL A 93 1.98 -1.66 5.35
C VAL A 93 2.36 -0.24 5.76
N ARG A 94 3.53 -0.07 6.42
CA ARG A 94 4.01 1.26 6.84
C ARG A 94 4.13 2.26 5.67
N LYS A 95 4.59 1.81 4.51
CA LYS A 95 4.69 2.67 3.32
C LYS A 95 3.31 3.02 2.75
N MET A 96 2.39 2.08 2.74
CA MET A 96 1.00 2.32 2.32
C MET A 96 0.32 3.33 3.25
N THR A 97 0.47 3.19 4.57
CA THR A 97 -0.05 4.18 5.53
C THR A 97 0.59 5.55 5.30
N LEU A 98 1.92 5.64 5.13
CA LEU A 98 2.60 6.91 4.86
C LEU A 98 2.10 7.58 3.57
N LEU A 99 1.96 6.81 2.49
CA LEU A 99 1.39 7.26 1.22
C LEU A 99 -0.01 7.87 1.41
N LEU A 100 -0.88 7.20 2.17
CA LEU A 100 -2.23 7.69 2.45
C LEU A 100 -2.21 9.00 3.25
N GLU A 101 -1.32 9.12 4.24
CA GLU A 101 -1.13 10.33 5.03
C GLU A 101 -0.59 11.51 4.22
N GLU A 102 0.39 11.25 3.35
CA GLU A 102 0.94 12.24 2.42
C GLU A 102 -0.14 12.70 1.43
N TYR A 103 -0.93 11.77 0.89
CA TYR A 103 -2.09 12.11 0.07
C TYR A 103 -3.09 12.99 0.83
N LEU A 104 -3.35 12.70 2.11
CA LEU A 104 -4.27 13.50 2.90
C LEU A 104 -3.80 14.94 3.06
N SER A 105 -2.49 15.15 3.07
CA SER A 105 -1.87 16.46 3.23
C SER A 105 -1.75 17.21 1.90
N ALA A 106 -1.27 16.54 0.86
CA ALA A 106 -0.94 17.17 -0.43
C ALA A 106 -2.09 17.15 -1.44
N ARG A 107 -3.04 16.22 -1.30
CA ARG A 107 -4.13 15.97 -2.27
C ARG A 107 -3.66 15.60 -3.68
N ASP A 108 -2.42 15.13 -3.81
CA ASP A 108 -1.82 14.73 -5.09
C ASP A 108 -2.09 13.25 -5.39
N ILE A 109 -3.01 12.99 -6.31
CA ILE A 109 -3.38 11.65 -6.75
C ILE A 109 -2.27 11.02 -7.60
N THR A 110 -1.57 11.83 -8.40
CA THR A 110 -0.51 11.35 -9.30
C THR A 110 0.64 10.80 -8.48
N GLU A 111 1.05 11.54 -7.45
CA GLU A 111 2.11 11.11 -6.55
C GLU A 111 1.71 9.87 -5.74
N ALA A 112 0.49 9.84 -5.19
CA ALA A 112 -0.02 8.67 -4.48
C ALA A 112 -0.04 7.42 -5.38
N THR A 113 -0.42 7.58 -6.66
CA THR A 113 -0.42 6.50 -7.64
C THR A 113 1.00 6.02 -7.94
N ARG A 114 1.95 6.95 -8.15
CA ARG A 114 3.37 6.63 -8.37
C ARG A 114 3.95 5.85 -7.19
N CYS A 115 3.75 6.34 -5.97
CA CYS A 115 4.22 5.69 -4.76
C CYS A 115 3.67 4.27 -4.60
N LEU A 116 2.40 4.03 -4.95
CA LEU A 116 1.79 2.70 -4.88
C LEU A 116 2.41 1.74 -5.91
N VAL A 117 2.58 2.20 -7.16
CA VAL A 117 3.18 1.39 -8.24
C VAL A 117 4.62 1.01 -7.92
N GLU A 118 5.40 1.94 -7.33
CA GLU A 118 6.78 1.70 -6.90
C GLU A 118 6.92 0.68 -5.75
N LEU A 119 5.82 0.31 -5.08
CA LEU A 119 5.86 -0.80 -4.12
C LEU A 119 5.93 -2.16 -4.82
N GLU A 120 5.54 -2.27 -6.09
CA GLU A 120 5.61 -3.50 -6.90
C GLU A 120 4.95 -4.72 -6.24
N VAL A 121 3.81 -4.51 -5.57
CA VAL A 121 3.04 -5.56 -4.86
C VAL A 121 1.54 -5.52 -5.21
N PRO A 122 1.17 -5.71 -6.48
CA PRO A 122 -0.22 -5.56 -6.94
C PRO A 122 -1.23 -6.48 -6.25
N HIS A 123 -0.78 -7.67 -5.81
CA HIS A 123 -1.62 -8.62 -5.07
C HIS A 123 -1.78 -8.29 -3.59
N PHE A 124 -1.16 -7.21 -3.11
CA PHE A 124 -1.27 -6.70 -1.74
C PHE A 124 -1.98 -5.34 -1.69
N HIS A 125 -2.53 -4.84 -2.80
CA HIS A 125 -3.25 -3.56 -2.85
C HIS A 125 -4.53 -3.54 -2.00
N HIS A 126 -5.10 -4.71 -1.67
CA HIS A 126 -6.18 -4.82 -0.69
C HIS A 126 -5.80 -4.29 0.70
N GLU A 127 -4.50 -4.20 1.01
CA GLU A 127 -4.00 -3.58 2.24
C GLU A 127 -4.15 -2.06 2.22
N LEU A 128 -3.78 -1.40 1.11
CA LEU A 128 -3.98 0.04 0.97
C LEU A 128 -5.46 0.42 1.13
N VAL A 129 -6.36 -0.37 0.54
CA VAL A 129 -7.81 -0.17 0.66
C VAL A 129 -8.26 -0.33 2.11
N TYR A 130 -7.79 -1.37 2.80
CA TYR A 130 -8.08 -1.59 4.22
C TYR A 130 -7.61 -0.39 5.07
N GLU A 131 -6.33 -0.01 4.96
CA GLU A 131 -5.75 1.12 5.70
C GLU A 131 -6.47 2.45 5.41
N ALA A 132 -6.84 2.71 4.14
CA ALA A 132 -7.58 3.90 3.76
C ALA A 132 -8.95 3.98 4.45
N VAL A 133 -9.66 2.85 4.54
CA VAL A 133 -10.95 2.79 5.22
C VAL A 133 -10.76 2.90 6.74
N VAL A 134 -9.75 2.27 7.33
CA VAL A 134 -9.42 2.44 8.76
C VAL A 134 -9.22 3.92 9.09
N ILE A 135 -8.41 4.65 8.31
CA ILE A 135 -8.19 6.09 8.50
C ILE A 135 -9.52 6.87 8.45
N VAL A 136 -10.42 6.52 7.53
CA VAL A 136 -11.76 7.13 7.45
C VAL A 136 -12.57 6.88 8.73
N LEU A 137 -12.56 5.65 9.24
CA LEU A 137 -13.31 5.26 10.44
C LEU A 137 -12.76 5.94 11.69
N GLU A 138 -11.44 5.99 11.85
CA GLU A 138 -10.78 6.58 13.01
C GLU A 138 -10.95 8.11 13.06
N ARG A 139 -10.78 8.79 11.91
CA ARG A 139 -10.80 10.25 11.87
C ARG A 139 -12.21 10.83 11.83
N MET A 140 -13.19 10.05 11.37
CA MET A 140 -14.61 10.42 11.33
C MET A 140 -14.89 11.81 10.72
N ASN A 141 -14.08 12.21 9.73
CA ASN A 141 -14.12 13.54 9.14
C ASN A 141 -14.66 13.49 7.70
N PRO A 142 -15.69 14.29 7.35
CA PRO A 142 -16.28 14.28 6.00
C PRO A 142 -15.31 14.63 4.87
N ASP A 143 -14.38 15.56 5.07
CA ASP A 143 -13.37 15.95 4.07
C ASP A 143 -12.39 14.80 3.80
N ILE A 144 -12.08 14.02 4.85
CA ILE A 144 -11.22 12.83 4.75
C ILE A 144 -11.96 11.70 4.03
N GLN A 145 -13.25 11.50 4.32
CA GLN A 145 -14.10 10.57 3.57
C GLN A 145 -14.14 10.92 2.09
N GLU A 146 -14.35 12.20 1.75
CA GLU A 146 -14.39 12.63 0.35
C GLU A 146 -13.05 12.42 -0.34
N ALA A 147 -11.95 12.83 0.29
CA ALA A 147 -10.63 12.67 -0.29
C ALA A 147 -10.25 11.19 -0.50
N MET A 148 -10.51 10.33 0.49
CA MET A 148 -10.22 8.89 0.38
C MET A 148 -11.07 8.22 -0.69
N CYS A 149 -12.36 8.56 -0.77
CA CYS A 149 -13.23 8.09 -1.84
C CYS A 149 -12.69 8.52 -3.23
N ARG A 150 -12.21 9.76 -3.36
CA ARG A 150 -11.64 10.27 -4.61
C ARG A 150 -10.34 9.55 -4.99
N LEU A 151 -9.46 9.28 -4.04
CA LEU A 151 -8.24 8.51 -4.27
C LEU A 151 -8.57 7.09 -4.74
N LEU A 152 -9.40 6.36 -3.98
CA LEU A 152 -9.77 4.98 -4.30
C LEU A 152 -10.49 4.88 -5.64
N HIS A 153 -11.37 5.84 -5.95
CA HIS A 153 -12.01 5.93 -7.26
C HIS A 153 -10.96 6.08 -8.37
N SER A 154 -10.04 7.05 -8.26
CA SER A 154 -9.01 7.26 -9.28
C SER A 154 -8.09 6.04 -9.47
N LEU A 155 -7.74 5.34 -8.39
CA LEU A 155 -6.92 4.13 -8.46
C LEU A 155 -7.67 2.94 -9.08
N SER A 156 -8.99 2.89 -8.89
CA SER A 156 -9.85 1.89 -9.55
C SER A 156 -10.04 2.20 -11.03
N ASP A 157 -10.30 3.46 -11.38
CA ASP A 157 -10.60 3.90 -12.75
C ASP A 157 -9.38 3.75 -13.67
N SER A 158 -8.18 3.91 -13.10
CA SER A 158 -6.90 3.63 -13.77
C SER A 158 -6.44 2.17 -13.70
N VAL A 159 -7.24 1.27 -13.11
CA VAL A 159 -6.97 -0.17 -12.95
C VAL A 159 -5.68 -0.46 -12.16
N ILE A 160 -5.18 0.51 -11.39
CA ILE A 160 -4.04 0.32 -10.49
C ILE A 160 -4.46 -0.58 -9.32
N ILE A 161 -5.66 -0.37 -8.79
CA ILE A 161 -6.32 -1.31 -7.88
C ILE A 161 -7.38 -2.06 -8.67
N THR A 162 -7.19 -3.38 -8.79
CA THR A 162 -8.15 -4.23 -9.47
C THR A 162 -9.44 -4.35 -8.65
N VAL A 163 -10.55 -4.71 -9.31
CA VAL A 163 -11.83 -4.95 -8.65
C VAL A 163 -11.71 -6.02 -7.54
N ASP A 164 -10.90 -7.05 -7.76
CA ASP A 164 -10.61 -8.08 -6.76
C ASP A 164 -9.93 -7.49 -5.52
N GLN A 165 -8.87 -6.68 -5.71
CA GLN A 165 -8.15 -6.05 -4.60
C GLN A 165 -9.02 -5.04 -3.85
N MET A 166 -9.83 -4.27 -4.57
CA MET A 166 -10.82 -3.36 -3.97
C MET A 166 -11.83 -4.14 -3.13
N THR A 167 -12.39 -5.22 -3.69
CA THR A 167 -13.35 -6.09 -3.01
C THR A 167 -12.76 -6.69 -1.74
N ASN A 168 -11.57 -7.28 -1.83
CA ASN A 168 -10.90 -7.90 -0.70
C ASN A 168 -10.58 -6.90 0.41
N GLY A 169 -10.20 -5.66 0.07
CA GLY A 169 -9.98 -4.60 1.06
C GLY A 169 -11.24 -4.24 1.86
N PHE A 170 -12.37 -4.04 1.18
CA PHE A 170 -13.65 -3.75 1.85
C PHE A 170 -14.17 -4.93 2.67
N LEU A 171 -14.09 -6.15 2.16
CA LEU A 171 -14.54 -7.34 2.90
C LEU A 171 -13.74 -7.55 4.19
N ARG A 172 -12.42 -7.31 4.16
CA ARG A 172 -11.59 -7.35 5.36
C ARG A 172 -12.02 -6.34 6.42
N ILE A 173 -12.42 -5.13 6.01
CA ILE A 173 -12.97 -4.15 6.95
C ILE A 173 -14.26 -4.67 7.56
N PHE A 174 -15.17 -5.21 6.75
CA PHE A 174 -16.45 -5.73 7.21
C PHE A 174 -16.26 -6.82 8.27
N ASP A 175 -15.31 -7.73 8.05
CA ASP A 175 -14.97 -8.79 9.00
C ASP A 175 -14.35 -8.24 10.29
N ALA A 176 -13.57 -7.15 10.21
CA ALA A 176 -12.92 -6.50 11.35
C ALA A 176 -13.84 -5.52 12.12
N MET A 177 -15.03 -5.21 11.62
CA MET A 177 -15.94 -4.24 12.23
C MET A 177 -16.33 -4.52 13.70
N PRO A 178 -16.53 -5.77 14.15
CA PRO A 178 -16.79 -6.04 15.55
C PRO A 178 -15.70 -5.49 16.46
N ASP A 179 -14.43 -5.70 16.09
CA ASP A 179 -13.26 -5.26 16.86
C ASP A 179 -13.05 -3.74 16.73
N ILE A 180 -13.08 -3.20 15.50
CA ILE A 180 -12.94 -1.75 15.26
C ILE A 180 -13.98 -0.95 16.06
N SER A 181 -15.20 -1.49 16.20
CA SER A 181 -16.27 -0.80 16.92
C SER A 181 -16.09 -0.75 18.44
N LEU A 182 -15.15 -1.52 19.00
CA LEU A 182 -14.76 -1.43 20.40
C LEU A 182 -14.00 -0.13 20.66
N ASP A 183 -13.13 0.27 19.73
CA ASP A 183 -12.32 1.48 19.83
C ASP A 183 -13.05 2.71 19.26
N VAL A 184 -13.87 2.52 18.21
CA VAL A 184 -14.60 3.59 17.52
C VAL A 184 -16.12 3.33 17.60
N PRO A 185 -16.83 3.87 18.61
CA PRO A 185 -18.26 3.56 18.84
C PRO A 185 -19.21 3.86 17.67
N ALA A 186 -18.83 4.82 16.82
CA ALA A 186 -19.58 5.26 15.65
C ALA A 186 -19.14 4.58 14.34
N ALA A 187 -18.22 3.62 14.38
CA ALA A 187 -17.59 3.03 13.18
C ALA A 187 -18.62 2.52 12.16
N TYR A 188 -19.68 1.83 12.60
CA TYR A 188 -20.72 1.33 11.70
C TYR A 188 -21.43 2.43 10.91
N VAL A 189 -21.71 3.58 11.54
CA VAL A 189 -22.38 4.71 10.89
C VAL A 189 -21.44 5.37 9.88
N VAL A 190 -20.18 5.55 10.26
CA VAL A 190 -19.16 6.15 9.37
C VAL A 190 -18.87 5.22 8.19
N LEU A 191 -18.77 3.92 8.43
CA LEU A 191 -18.59 2.93 7.37
C LEU A 191 -19.77 2.95 6.40
N GLU A 192 -21.00 2.99 6.89
CA GLU A 192 -22.19 3.06 6.04
C GLU A 192 -22.20 4.30 5.15
N GLN A 193 -21.85 5.46 5.69
CA GLN A 193 -21.71 6.70 4.92
C GLN A 193 -20.63 6.55 3.84
N PHE A 194 -19.48 5.99 4.19
CA PHE A 194 -18.37 5.83 3.27
C PHE A 194 -18.66 4.81 2.16
N VAL A 195 -19.24 3.65 2.49
CA VAL A 195 -19.66 2.62 1.51
C VAL A 195 -20.68 3.20 0.53
N ASN A 196 -21.67 3.95 1.03
CA ASN A 196 -22.65 4.61 0.16
C ASN A 196 -22.00 5.62 -0.79
N ARG A 197 -21.02 6.39 -0.30
CA ARG A 197 -20.25 7.33 -1.13
C ARG A 197 -19.46 6.59 -2.22
N CYS A 198 -18.76 5.51 -1.87
CA CYS A 198 -17.99 4.71 -2.81
C CYS A 198 -18.89 4.05 -3.87
N ARG A 199 -20.07 3.57 -3.46
CA ARG A 199 -21.09 3.04 -4.36
C ARG A 199 -21.60 4.11 -5.33
N GLN A 200 -21.92 5.31 -4.83
CA GLN A 200 -22.37 6.42 -5.67
C GLN A 200 -21.29 6.90 -6.65
N ALA A 201 -20.02 6.80 -6.26
CA ALA A 201 -18.87 7.07 -7.14
C ALA A 201 -18.64 5.97 -8.20
N GLY A 202 -19.31 4.82 -8.09
CA GLY A 202 -19.35 3.79 -9.15
C GLY A 202 -18.21 2.76 -9.14
N PHE A 203 -17.26 2.83 -8.21
CA PHE A 203 -16.12 1.90 -8.18
C PHE A 203 -16.29 0.72 -7.21
N LEU A 204 -17.22 0.82 -6.25
CA LEU A 204 -17.51 -0.28 -5.33
C LEU A 204 -18.61 -1.17 -5.91
N PRO A 205 -18.36 -2.47 -6.17
CA PRO A 205 -19.40 -3.36 -6.69
C PRO A 205 -20.59 -3.49 -5.75
N GLU A 206 -21.81 -3.51 -6.31
CA GLU A 206 -23.06 -3.61 -5.53
C GLU A 206 -23.10 -4.87 -4.66
N GLU A 207 -22.54 -5.99 -5.13
CA GLU A 207 -22.46 -7.24 -4.38
C GLU A 207 -21.56 -7.12 -3.13
N VAL A 208 -20.57 -6.21 -3.14
CA VAL A 208 -19.76 -5.91 -1.96
C VAL A 208 -20.55 -4.99 -1.03
N ALA A 209 -21.16 -3.92 -1.55
CA ALA A 209 -21.96 -2.99 -0.76
C ALA A 209 -23.10 -3.69 0.02
N ARG A 210 -23.74 -4.71 -0.58
CA ARG A 210 -24.79 -5.52 0.07
C ARG A 210 -24.31 -6.37 1.26
N LYS A 211 -23.00 -6.66 1.34
CA LYS A 211 -22.41 -7.42 2.45
C LYS A 211 -22.03 -6.55 3.64
N MET A 212 -22.27 -5.24 3.58
CA MET A 212 -21.95 -4.33 4.67
C MET A 212 -22.63 -4.79 5.98
N PRO A 213 -21.87 -4.95 7.08
CA PRO A 213 -22.43 -5.42 8.33
C PRO A 213 -23.25 -4.32 9.01
N SER A 214 -24.40 -4.68 9.56
CA SER A 214 -25.17 -3.80 10.44
C SER A 214 -24.84 -4.11 11.90
N ARG A 215 -24.69 -3.09 12.75
CA ARG A 215 -24.60 -3.31 14.20
C ARG A 215 -25.90 -3.92 14.68
N GLY A 216 -25.88 -5.22 15.00
CA GLY A 216 -27.02 -5.90 15.62
C GLY A 216 -27.43 -5.12 16.87
N ARG A 217 -28.62 -4.50 16.86
CA ARG A 217 -29.18 -3.94 18.08
C ARG A 217 -29.32 -5.11 19.06
N LYS A 218 -28.51 -5.16 20.12
CA LYS A 218 -28.85 -5.92 21.33
C LYS A 218 -30.18 -5.35 21.80
N ARG A 219 -31.29 -5.96 21.38
CA ARG A 219 -32.56 -5.77 22.05
C ARG A 219 -32.33 -6.34 23.44
N PHE A 220 -32.07 -5.48 24.42
CA PHE A 220 -32.35 -5.83 25.79
C PHE A 220 -33.84 -6.14 25.81
N VAL A 221 -34.18 -7.42 25.81
CA VAL A 221 -35.52 -7.85 26.16
C VAL A 221 -35.65 -7.43 27.61
N SER A 222 -36.40 -6.36 27.87
CA SER A 222 -36.78 -6.05 29.24
C SER A 222 -37.64 -7.23 29.68
N GLU A 223 -37.09 -8.08 30.53
CA GLU A 223 -37.89 -8.97 31.37
C GLU A 223 -38.76 -8.05 32.23
N GLY A 224 -39.95 -7.75 31.75
CA GLY A 224 -40.86 -6.77 32.32
C GLY A 224 -42.28 -7.13 31.96
N ASP A 225 -42.88 -7.87 32.89
CA ASP A 225 -44.31 -7.93 33.18
C ASP A 225 -45.11 -8.96 32.38
N GLY A 226 -44.93 -10.23 32.78
CA GLY A 226 -45.94 -11.25 32.58
C GLY A 226 -47.26 -10.87 33.26
N GLY A 227 -48.35 -10.91 32.49
CA GLY A 227 -49.69 -11.20 33.00
C GLY A 227 -50.57 -10.01 33.38
N ARG A 228 -51.46 -9.63 32.46
CA ARG A 228 -52.93 -9.72 32.61
C ARG A 228 -53.62 -9.14 31.38
N VAL A 229 -54.42 -9.97 30.70
CA VAL A 229 -55.43 -9.50 29.76
C VAL A 229 -56.50 -8.78 30.58
N LYS A 230 -56.74 -7.48 30.31
CA LYS A 230 -57.94 -6.81 30.83
C LYS A 230 -59.14 -7.42 30.11
N GLU A 231 -59.99 -8.13 30.84
CA GLU A 231 -61.33 -8.47 30.37
C GLU A 231 -62.09 -7.16 30.09
N SER A 232 -62.52 -7.01 28.84
CA SER A 232 -63.40 -5.92 28.43
C SER A 232 -64.82 -6.29 28.84
N PHE A 233 -65.32 -5.65 29.89
CA PHE A 233 -66.75 -5.66 30.19
C PHE A 233 -67.47 -4.89 29.06
N TYR A 234 -68.01 -5.64 28.11
CA TYR A 234 -69.05 -5.18 27.20
C TYR A 234 -70.33 -4.95 28.02
N VAL A 235 -70.72 -3.70 28.23
CA VAL A 235 -72.09 -3.34 28.60
C VAL A 235 -72.79 -2.95 27.30
N GLY A 236 -73.57 -3.87 26.75
CA GLY A 236 -74.44 -3.61 25.61
C GLY A 236 -75.61 -2.69 25.99
N PRO A 237 -76.25 -2.01 25.02
CA PRO A 237 -77.30 -1.03 25.28
C PRO A 237 -78.65 -1.73 25.34
N TYR A 238 -79.46 -1.46 26.36
CA TYR A 238 -80.90 -1.74 26.32
C TYR A 238 -81.71 -0.72 27.14
N VAL A 239 -82.54 -0.01 26.37
CA VAL A 239 -83.84 0.67 26.65
C VAL A 239 -83.82 1.88 27.59
#